data_AF-A0A945G534-F1
#
_entry.id   AF-A0A945G534-F1
#
_cell.length_a   1.000
_cell.length_b   1.000
_cell.length_c   1.000
_cell.angle_alpha   90.00
_cell.angle_beta   90.00
_cell.angle_gamma   90.00
#
_symmetry.space_group_name_H-M   'P 1'
#
loop_
_entity.id
_entity.type
_entity.pdbx_description
1 polymer ?
#
loop_
_entity_poly.entity_id
_entity_poly.type
_entity_poly.pdbx_seq_one_letter_code
_entity_poly.pdbx_strand_id
1 'polypeptide(L)'
;GESGIGKSETVLELIERGYSLVADDVTKMTLLDGREIVGTSSELARNHMEVRGIGIINVAAMFGAKSVRTEKRLDLVISLKAWKDVKDIDRLGLDEDHMRILGIKVRKISIPVRPGRNLARLIEVAALSTKLSASGYNPARELNDRLIASMTSGKSSDK
;
A
#
# COMPACT_ATOMS: atom_id res chain seq x y z
N GLY A 1 -4.44 -3.62 -9.34
CA GLY A 1 -4.72 -5.07 -9.37
C GLY A 1 -5.94 -5.34 -10.20
N GLU A 2 -6.02 -6.51 -10.82
CA GLU A 2 -7.13 -6.89 -11.71
C GLU A 2 -8.48 -6.93 -10.99
N SER A 3 -9.58 -6.93 -11.77
CA SER A 3 -10.92 -7.07 -11.23
C SER A 3 -11.10 -8.45 -10.59
N GLY A 4 -11.76 -8.52 -9.43
CA GLY A 4 -11.94 -9.79 -8.69
C GLY A 4 -10.71 -10.32 -7.92
N ILE A 5 -9.59 -9.59 -7.89
CA ILE A 5 -8.38 -10.02 -7.15
C ILE A 5 -8.50 -9.91 -5.61
N GLY A 6 -9.61 -9.38 -5.10
CA GLY A 6 -9.83 -9.17 -3.65
C GLY A 6 -9.66 -7.72 -3.15
N LYS A 7 -9.83 -6.71 -4.02
CA LYS A 7 -9.63 -5.29 -3.64
C LYS A 7 -10.67 -4.84 -2.61
N SER A 8 -11.96 -4.98 -2.92
CA SER A 8 -13.06 -4.49 -2.07
C SER A 8 -13.05 -5.16 -0.70
N GLU A 9 -12.82 -6.48 -0.65
CA GLU A 9 -12.73 -7.27 0.59
C GLU A 9 -11.56 -6.81 1.46
N THR A 10 -10.41 -6.54 0.84
CA THR A 10 -9.24 -6.01 1.55
C THR A 10 -9.51 -4.59 2.10
N VAL A 11 -10.23 -3.75 1.36
CA VAL A 11 -10.57 -2.40 1.80
C VAL A 11 -11.56 -2.42 2.97
N LEU A 12 -12.57 -3.30 2.95
CA LEU A 12 -13.47 -3.49 4.08
C LEU A 12 -12.72 -3.89 5.35
N GLU A 13 -11.80 -4.85 5.27
CA GLU A 13 -10.99 -5.25 6.43
C GLU A 13 -10.12 -4.09 6.94
N LEU A 14 -9.59 -3.24 6.05
CA LEU A 14 -8.87 -2.02 6.46
C LEU A 14 -9.81 -1.02 7.16
N ILE A 15 -11.03 -0.83 6.67
CA ILE A 15 -12.02 0.07 7.31
C ILE A 15 -12.37 -0.43 8.72
N GLU A 16 -12.57 -1.74 8.90
CA GLU A 16 -12.83 -2.35 10.21
C GLU A 16 -11.66 -2.14 11.19
N ARG A 17 -10.43 -2.10 10.67
CA ARG A 17 -9.21 -1.79 11.44
C ARG A 17 -9.03 -0.29 11.73
N GLY A 18 -9.97 0.56 11.29
CA GLY A 18 -9.99 1.99 11.58
C GLY A 18 -9.38 2.89 10.50
N TYR A 19 -9.05 2.34 9.33
CA TYR A 19 -8.65 3.15 8.17
C TYR A 19 -9.85 3.79 7.48
N SER A 20 -9.58 4.63 6.49
CA SER A 20 -10.62 5.41 5.81
C SER A 20 -10.57 5.23 4.30
N LEU A 21 -11.76 5.11 3.69
CA LEU A 21 -11.97 5.14 2.25
C LEU A 21 -11.95 6.58 1.74
N VAL A 22 -11.29 6.80 0.60
CA VAL A 22 -11.37 8.07 -0.13
C VAL A 22 -12.30 7.93 -1.33
N ALA A 23 -12.07 6.90 -2.14
CA ALA A 23 -12.81 6.60 -3.36
C ALA A 23 -12.78 5.10 -3.63
N ASP A 24 -13.79 4.60 -4.33
CA ASP A 24 -13.85 3.26 -4.91
C ASP A 24 -14.07 3.36 -6.42
N ASP A 25 -13.53 2.39 -7.17
CA ASP A 25 -13.50 2.32 -8.65
C ASP A 25 -12.79 3.50 -9.35
N VAL A 26 -13.38 4.70 -9.35
CA VAL A 26 -12.84 5.88 -10.02
C VAL A 26 -12.28 6.87 -9.00
N THR A 27 -10.97 7.11 -9.06
CA THR A 27 -10.28 8.12 -8.24
C THR A 27 -9.81 9.28 -9.11
N LYS A 28 -10.16 10.50 -8.73
CA LYS A 28 -9.65 11.73 -9.34
C LYS A 28 -8.33 12.11 -8.67
N MET A 29 -7.28 12.33 -9.46
CA MET A 29 -5.97 12.72 -8.98
C MET A 29 -5.65 14.15 -9.42
N THR A 30 -5.19 14.98 -8.49
CA THR A 30 -4.77 16.37 -8.75
C THR A 30 -3.35 16.57 -8.25
N LEU A 31 -2.57 17.41 -8.94
CA LEU A 31 -1.24 17.82 -8.52
C LEU A 31 -1.32 19.17 -7.80
N LEU A 32 -1.00 19.18 -6.51
CA LEU A 32 -0.88 20.39 -5.68
C LEU A 32 0.57 20.88 -5.68
N ASP A 33 0.74 22.20 -5.85
CA ASP A 33 2.02 22.91 -5.86
C ASP A 33 3.10 22.27 -6.76
N GLY A 34 2.69 21.55 -7.81
CA GLY A 34 3.58 20.86 -8.73
C GLY A 34 4.33 19.66 -8.15
N ARG A 35 4.06 19.23 -6.91
CA ARG A 35 4.86 18.20 -6.21
C ARG A 35 4.05 17.13 -5.48
N GLU A 36 2.84 17.44 -5.03
CA GLU A 36 2.05 16.53 -4.19
C GLU A 36 0.83 16.05 -4.94
N ILE A 37 0.66 14.73 -5.06
CA ILE A 37 -0.55 14.15 -5.65
C ILE A 37 -1.59 13.97 -4.55
N VAL A 38 -2.79 14.50 -4.77
CA VAL A 38 -3.96 14.29 -3.91
C VAL A 38 -5.04 13.56 -4.69
N GLY A 39 -5.54 12.48 -4.09
CA GLY A 39 -6.66 11.69 -4.59
C GLY A 39 -7.98 12.10 -3.92
N THR A 40 -9.06 12.14 -4.69
CA THR A 40 -10.43 12.36 -4.22
C THR A 40 -11.43 11.50 -5.01
N SER A 41 -12.66 11.40 -4.53
CA SER A 41 -13.76 10.73 -5.24
C SER A 41 -14.58 11.72 -6.08
N SER A 42 -15.35 11.19 -7.03
CA SER A 42 -16.45 11.95 -7.61
C SER A 42 -17.54 12.24 -6.56
N GLU A 43 -18.33 13.29 -6.75
CA GLU A 43 -19.43 13.58 -5.83
C GLU A 43 -20.47 12.45 -5.78
N LEU A 44 -20.78 11.87 -6.95
CA LEU A 44 -21.77 10.80 -7.08
C LEU A 44 -21.33 9.51 -6.35
N ALA A 45 -20.05 9.12 -6.47
CA ALA A 45 -19.53 7.89 -5.87
C ALA A 45 -19.00 8.11 -4.43
N ARG A 46 -19.16 9.30 -3.85
CA ARG A 46 -18.63 9.61 -2.52
C ARG A 46 -19.26 8.69 -1.47
N ASN A 47 -18.43 8.14 -0.58
CA ASN A 47 -18.80 7.23 0.50
C ASN A 47 -19.40 5.88 0.06
N HIS A 48 -19.55 5.63 -1.24
CA HIS A 48 -20.11 4.39 -1.76
C HIS A 48 -18.99 3.44 -2.22
N MET A 49 -19.26 2.14 -2.13
CA MET A 49 -18.36 1.08 -2.56
C MET A 49 -19.18 -0.07 -3.15
N GLU A 50 -18.67 -0.69 -4.21
CA GLU A 50 -19.23 -1.95 -4.72
C GLU A 50 -18.60 -3.15 -4.00
N VAL A 51 -19.45 -4.00 -3.42
CA VAL A 51 -19.03 -5.28 -2.84
C VAL A 51 -19.69 -6.41 -3.61
N ARG A 52 -18.88 -7.23 -4.28
CA ARG A 52 -19.38 -8.32 -5.10
C ARG A 52 -20.20 -9.31 -4.27
N GLY A 53 -21.37 -9.68 -4.80
CA GLY A 53 -22.32 -10.57 -4.12
C GLY A 53 -23.21 -9.88 -3.08
N ILE A 54 -22.94 -8.61 -2.73
CA ILE A 54 -23.76 -7.82 -1.81
C ILE A 54 -24.42 -6.64 -2.55
N GLY A 55 -23.67 -5.93 -3.39
CA GLY A 55 -24.10 -4.73 -4.10
C GLY A 55 -23.39 -3.48 -3.62
N ILE A 56 -24.01 -2.32 -3.86
CA ILE A 56 -23.45 -1.01 -3.45
C ILE A 56 -23.79 -0.76 -1.98
N ILE A 57 -22.78 -0.42 -1.19
CA ILE A 57 -22.91 -0.05 0.22
C ILE A 57 -22.54 1.41 0.46
N ASN A 58 -23.06 1.99 1.54
CA ASN A 58 -22.63 3.30 2.04
C ASN A 58 -21.70 3.14 3.25
N VAL A 59 -20.41 3.33 3.04
CA VAL A 59 -19.35 3.10 4.04
C VAL A 59 -19.48 4.05 5.22
N ALA A 60 -19.79 5.32 4.96
CA ALA A 60 -19.93 6.33 6.02
C ALA A 60 -21.12 6.03 6.95
N ALA A 61 -22.24 5.59 6.38
CA ALA A 61 -23.44 5.22 7.14
C ALA A 61 -23.22 3.95 8.00
N MET A 62 -22.47 2.98 7.48
CA MET A 62 -22.22 1.70 8.17
C MET A 62 -21.12 1.79 9.23
N PHE A 63 -20.01 2.47 8.93
CA PHE A 63 -18.79 2.46 9.76
C PHE A 63 -18.49 3.82 10.41
N GLY A 64 -19.37 4.80 10.21
CA GLY A 64 -19.30 6.14 10.77
C GLY A 64 -18.36 7.08 10.00
N ALA A 65 -18.43 8.38 10.28
CA ALA A 65 -17.69 9.42 9.55
C ALA A 65 -16.16 9.21 9.55
N LYS A 66 -15.60 8.53 10.56
CA LYS A 66 -14.16 8.22 10.62
C LYS A 66 -13.68 7.29 9.51
N SER A 67 -14.58 6.50 8.93
CA SER A 67 -14.29 5.50 7.89
C SER A 67 -14.15 6.10 6.49
N VAL A 68 -14.38 7.40 6.32
CA VAL A 68 -14.27 8.08 5.03
C VAL A 68 -13.42 9.35 5.12
N ARG A 69 -12.81 9.73 4.02
CA ARG A 69 -12.09 11.01 3.85
C ARG A 69 -12.43 11.61 2.50
N THR A 70 -12.58 12.93 2.46
CA THR A 70 -12.87 13.66 1.22
C THR A 70 -11.71 13.59 0.23
N GLU A 71 -10.49 13.65 0.74
CA GLU A 71 -9.27 13.60 -0.05
C GLU A 71 -8.10 13.06 0.79
N LYS A 72 -7.05 12.59 0.11
CA LYS A 72 -5.82 12.16 0.75
C LYS A 72 -4.63 12.26 -0.21
N ARG A 73 -3.47 12.65 0.32
CA ARG A 73 -2.19 12.58 -0.40
C ARG A 73 -1.83 11.14 -0.75
N LEU A 74 -1.32 10.93 -1.97
CA LEU A 74 -0.87 9.64 -2.46
C LEU A 74 0.63 9.47 -2.22
N ASP A 75 0.98 8.62 -1.25
CA ASP A 75 2.38 8.33 -0.88
C ASP A 75 2.87 6.95 -1.38
N LEU A 76 1.94 6.02 -1.64
CA LEU A 76 2.24 4.61 -1.94
C LEU A 76 1.20 4.02 -2.89
N VAL A 77 1.66 3.29 -3.90
CA VAL A 77 0.81 2.47 -4.77
C VAL A 77 1.01 1.00 -4.43
N ILE A 78 -0.05 0.33 -3.99
CA ILE A 78 -0.06 -1.13 -3.85
C ILE A 78 -0.67 -1.77 -5.10
N SER A 79 0.10 -2.66 -5.75
CA SER A 79 -0.39 -3.48 -6.84
C SER A 79 -0.60 -4.92 -6.39
N LEU A 80 -1.85 -5.30 -6.16
CA LEU A 80 -2.22 -6.71 -6.00
C LEU A 80 -2.04 -7.46 -7.34
N LYS A 81 -1.28 -8.55 -7.31
CA LYS A 81 -1.03 -9.42 -8.49
C LYS A 81 -1.33 -10.88 -8.15
N ALA A 82 -1.72 -11.69 -9.13
CA ALA A 82 -1.79 -13.12 -8.89
C ALA A 82 -0.40 -13.68 -8.61
N TRP A 83 -0.29 -14.68 -7.73
CA TRP A 83 0.99 -15.28 -7.35
C TRP A 83 1.87 -15.67 -8.55
N LYS A 84 1.26 -16.27 -9.57
CA LYS A 84 1.93 -16.73 -10.80
C LYS A 84 2.57 -15.60 -11.63
N ASP A 85 2.11 -14.36 -11.46
CA ASP A 85 2.54 -13.21 -12.27
C ASP A 85 3.69 -12.43 -11.60
N VAL A 86 4.12 -12.84 -10.40
CA VAL A 86 5.26 -12.23 -9.71
C VAL A 86 6.48 -13.11 -9.92
N LYS A 87 7.25 -12.78 -10.95
CA LYS A 87 8.44 -13.54 -11.37
C LYS A 87 9.61 -13.41 -10.38
N ASP A 88 9.75 -12.24 -9.75
CA ASP A 88 10.77 -11.97 -8.74
C ASP A 88 10.11 -11.19 -7.59
N ILE A 89 9.86 -11.88 -6.47
CA ILE A 89 9.48 -11.21 -5.23
C ILE A 89 10.77 -10.70 -4.61
N ASP A 90 10.96 -9.38 -4.56
CA ASP A 90 12.01 -8.80 -3.72
C ASP A 90 11.75 -9.19 -2.26
N ARG A 91 12.62 -10.05 -1.73
CA ARG A 91 12.54 -10.57 -0.35
C ARG A 91 13.28 -9.69 0.64
N LEU A 92 14.17 -8.82 0.16
CA LEU A 92 15.05 -8.00 0.98
C LEU A 92 14.55 -6.55 1.09
N GLY A 93 13.69 -6.11 0.17
CA GLY A 93 13.18 -4.74 0.13
C GLY A 93 14.27 -3.73 -0.25
N LEU A 94 15.25 -4.17 -1.03
CA LEU A 94 16.40 -3.38 -1.47
C LEU A 94 16.09 -2.63 -2.77
N ASP A 95 15.20 -3.18 -3.61
CA ASP A 95 14.84 -2.56 -4.87
C ASP A 95 13.56 -1.73 -4.72
N GLU A 96 13.66 -0.42 -4.98
CA GLU A 96 12.51 0.49 -4.92
C GLU A 96 11.82 0.63 -6.29
N ASP A 97 10.70 -0.09 -6.46
CA ASP A 97 9.82 0.10 -7.62
C ASP A 97 9.01 1.40 -7.48
N HIS A 98 8.76 2.07 -8.60
CA HIS A 98 8.08 3.35 -8.67
C HIS A 98 7.11 3.41 -9.85
N MET A 99 5.99 4.09 -9.66
CA MET A 99 5.01 4.41 -10.70
C MET A 99 5.00 5.92 -10.94
N ARG A 100 4.94 6.35 -12.21
CA ARG A 100 4.73 7.77 -12.53
C ARG A 100 3.23 8.08 -12.58
N ILE A 101 2.79 9.06 -11.81
CA ILE A 101 1.42 9.59 -11.79
C ILE A 101 1.52 11.10 -11.92
N LEU A 102 0.87 11.70 -12.93
CA LEU A 102 0.95 13.14 -13.21
C LEU A 102 2.40 13.68 -13.25
N GLY A 103 3.34 12.87 -13.77
CA GLY A 103 4.77 13.21 -13.83
C GLY A 103 5.58 12.96 -12.54
N ILE A 104 4.93 12.75 -11.40
CA ILE A 104 5.59 12.49 -10.11
C ILE A 104 5.84 10.98 -9.94
N LYS A 105 7.04 10.62 -9.47
CA LYS A 105 7.36 9.23 -9.09
C LYS A 105 6.78 8.94 -7.71
N VAL A 106 5.92 7.92 -7.64
CA VAL A 106 5.32 7.42 -6.41
C VAL A 106 5.85 6.01 -6.15
N ARG A 107 6.23 5.70 -4.91
CA ARG A 107 6.69 4.36 -4.53
C ARG A 107 5.60 3.34 -4.83
N LYS A 108 5.99 2.19 -5.36
CA LYS A 108 5.09 1.10 -5.72
C LYS A 108 5.55 -0.20 -5.09
N ILE A 109 4.61 -0.94 -4.51
CA ILE A 109 4.86 -2.28 -3.95
C ILE A 109 3.88 -3.25 -4.58
N SER A 110 4.39 -4.36 -5.13
CA SER A 110 3.56 -5.44 -5.66
C SER A 110 3.36 -6.53 -4.62
N ILE A 111 2.11 -6.81 -4.23
CA ILE A 111 1.79 -7.86 -3.25
C ILE A 111 1.16 -9.03 -4.00
N PRO A 112 1.75 -10.23 -3.96
CA PRO A 112 1.14 -11.40 -4.57
C PRO A 112 0.01 -11.94 -3.69
N VAL A 113 -1.14 -12.18 -4.33
CA VAL A 113 -2.36 -12.72 -3.73
C VAL A 113 -2.34 -14.24 -3.78
N ARG A 114 -2.58 -14.87 -2.62
CA ARG A 114 -2.70 -16.32 -2.43
C ARG A 114 -3.67 -16.60 -1.28
N PRO A 115 -4.47 -17.68 -1.33
CA PRO A 115 -5.28 -18.11 -0.19
C PRO A 115 -4.46 -18.21 1.10
N GLY A 116 -5.04 -17.78 2.22
CA GLY A 116 -4.39 -17.76 3.53
C GLY A 116 -3.50 -16.54 3.82
N ARG A 117 -3.29 -15.63 2.86
CA ARG A 117 -2.62 -14.35 3.13
C ARG A 117 -3.63 -13.30 3.57
N ASN A 118 -3.36 -12.65 4.70
CA ASN A 118 -4.09 -11.47 5.11
C ASN A 118 -3.55 -10.25 4.35
N LEU A 119 -4.27 -9.82 3.29
CA LEU A 119 -3.82 -8.72 2.43
C LEU A 119 -3.89 -7.37 3.14
N ALA A 120 -4.91 -7.12 3.95
CA ALA A 120 -5.06 -5.87 4.69
C ALA A 120 -3.85 -5.63 5.61
N ARG A 121 -3.43 -6.68 6.33
CA ARG A 121 -2.25 -6.62 7.19
C ARG A 121 -0.96 -6.34 6.42
N LEU A 122 -0.78 -6.93 5.25
CA LEU A 122 0.40 -6.68 4.41
C LEU A 122 0.41 -5.25 3.87
N ILE A 123 -0.75 -4.72 3.47
CA ILE A 123 -0.90 -3.32 3.03
C ILE A 123 -0.58 -2.36 4.17
N GLU A 124 -1.05 -2.63 5.38
CA GLU A 124 -0.73 -1.84 6.56
C GLU A 124 0.77 -1.79 6.84
N VAL A 125 1.43 -2.95 6.85
CA VAL A 125 2.89 -3.03 7.04
C VAL A 125 3.63 -2.28 5.94
N ALA A 126 3.19 -2.38 4.69
CA ALA A 126 3.77 -1.65 3.56
C ALA A 126 3.61 -0.11 3.70
N ALA A 127 2.46 0.34 4.19
CA ALA A 127 2.21 1.75 4.48
C ALA A 127 3.10 2.27 5.62
N LEU A 128 3.23 1.51 6.71
CA LEU A 128 4.11 1.85 7.83
C LEU A 128 5.58 1.87 7.41
N SER A 129 6.03 0.86 6.65
CA SER A 129 7.37 0.82 6.08
C SER A 129 7.66 2.04 5.21
N THR A 130 6.69 2.46 4.38
CA THR A 130 6.85 3.65 3.53
C THR A 130 6.97 4.93 4.35
N LYS A 131 6.19 5.09 5.42
CA LYS A 131 6.34 6.21 6.35
C LYS A 131 7.71 6.23 7.03
N LEU A 132 8.20 5.06 7.42
CA LEU A 132 9.49 4.90 8.10
C LEU A 132 10.67 5.18 7.16
N SER A 133 10.60 4.73 5.91
CA SER A 133 11.58 5.08 4.89
C SER A 133 11.58 6.59 4.59
N ALA A 134 10.40 7.22 4.56
CA ALA A 134 10.27 8.67 4.39
C ALA A 134 10.86 9.47 5.58
N SER A 135 10.93 8.89 6.78
CA SER A 135 11.64 9.49 7.92
C SER A 135 13.16 9.23 7.91
N GLY A 136 13.70 8.62 6.86
CA GLY A 136 15.13 8.36 6.69
C GLY A 136 15.63 7.04 7.30
N TYR A 137 14.75 6.16 7.75
CA TYR A 137 15.13 4.89 8.36
C TYR A 137 14.82 3.71 7.41
N ASN A 138 15.86 2.95 7.05
CA ASN A 138 15.74 1.74 6.24
C ASN A 138 16.18 0.50 7.06
N PRO A 139 15.22 -0.26 7.62
CA PRO A 139 15.52 -1.44 8.46
C PRO A 139 16.31 -2.53 7.73
N ALA A 140 16.07 -2.71 6.42
CA ALA A 140 16.77 -3.72 5.63
C ALA A 140 18.25 -3.38 5.47
N ARG A 141 18.55 -2.09 5.23
CA ARG A 141 19.92 -1.59 5.16
C ARG A 141 20.63 -1.76 6.50
N GLU A 142 19.99 -1.36 7.59
CA GLU A 142 20.57 -1.51 8.93
C GLU A 142 20.86 -2.97 9.28
N LEU A 143 19.93 -3.88 9.00
CA LEU A 143 20.14 -5.29 9.23
C LEU A 143 21.28 -5.84 8.37
N ASN A 144 21.34 -5.46 7.09
CA ASN A 144 22.41 -5.83 6.19
C ASN A 144 23.78 -5.34 6.69
N ASP A 145 23.86 -4.09 7.13
CA ASP A 145 25.09 -3.50 7.68
C ASP A 145 25.53 -4.22 8.97
N ARG A 146 24.58 -4.58 9.85
CA ARG A 146 24.85 -5.40 11.06
C ARG A 146 25.33 -6.81 10.72
N LEU A 147 24.73 -7.45 9.71
CA LEU A 147 25.14 -8.78 9.25
C LEU A 147 26.57 -8.75 8.69
N ILE A 148 26.88 -7.77 7.83
CA ILE A 148 28.23 -7.57 7.29
C ILE A 148 29.24 -7.33 8.42
N ALA A 149 28.92 -6.49 9.40
CA ALA A 149 29.78 -6.24 10.56
C ALA A 149 30.10 -7.53 11.33
N SER A 150 29.09 -8.38 11.60
CA SER A 150 29.26 -9.66 12.30
C SER A 150 30.12 -10.68 11.53
N MET A 151 29.99 -10.72 10.20
CA MET A 151 30.80 -11.60 9.35
C MET A 151 32.26 -11.14 9.28
N THR A 152 32.50 -9.84 9.42
CA THR A 152 33.85 -9.25 9.39
C THR A 152 34.56 -9.46 10.73
N SER A 153 33.84 -9.37 11.86
CA SER A 153 34.37 -9.62 13.21
C SER A 153 34.61 -11.11 13.51
N GLY A 154 33.91 -12.04 12.85
CA GLY A 154 34.15 -13.48 13.00
C GLY A 154 35.41 -13.99 12.30
N LYS A 155 36.01 -13.22 11.37
CA LYS A 155 37.24 -13.59 10.65
C LYS A 155 38.54 -13.22 11.38
N SER A 156 38.47 -12.45 12.47
CA SER A 156 39.64 -12.05 13.26
C SER A 156 39.97 -12.97 14.44
N SER A 157 39.16 -13.99 14.70
CA SER A 157 39.36 -14.95 15.82
C SER A 157 39.96 -16.30 15.42
N ASP A 158 40.26 -16.51 14.13
CA ASP A 158 40.86 -17.74 13.57
C ASP A 158 42.32 -17.53 13.10
N LYS A 159 43.07 -16.62 13.73
CA LYS A 159 44.52 -16.45 13.50
C LYS A 159 45.31 -16.53 14.80
#